data_AF-A0A6D1A838-F1
#
_entry.id   AF-A0A6D1A838-F1
#
_cell.length_a   1.000
_cell.length_b   1.000
_cell.length_c   1.000
_cell.angle_alpha   90.00
_cell.angle_beta   90.00
_cell.angle_gamma   90.00
#
_symmetry.space_group_name_H-M   'P 1'
#
loop_
_entity.id
_entity.type
_entity.pdbx_description
1 polymer ?
#
loop_
_entity_poly.entity_id
_entity_poly.type
_entity_poly.pdbx_seq_one_letter_code
_entity_poly.pdbx_strand_id
1 'polypeptide(L)'
;EIIELNSYTINEKIKIAKEHLVEVVLAQAGLKPDQFIIDDKALEFIIKHYTAEAGVRSLKRNLDKIARKIVTKIVSSEKIDKFVIDQNN
;
A
#
# COMPACT_ATOMS: atom_id res chain seq x y z
N GLU A 1 17.92 26.68 -9.91
CA GLU A 1 16.70 26.91 -9.13
C GLU A 1 16.36 25.61 -8.43
N ILE A 2 16.32 25.59 -7.09
CA ILE A 2 15.91 24.41 -6.32
C ILE A 2 14.38 24.46 -6.27
N ILE A 3 13.71 23.49 -6.90
CA ILE A 3 12.26 23.36 -6.79
C ILE A 3 11.99 22.78 -5.39
N GLU A 4 11.56 23.62 -4.45
CA GLU A 4 11.02 23.16 -3.17
C GLU A 4 9.71 22.42 -3.45
N LEU A 5 9.79 21.10 -3.53
CA LEU A 5 8.60 20.25 -3.52
C LEU A 5 8.08 20.19 -2.09
N ASN A 6 6.95 20.84 -1.83
CA ASN A 6 6.19 20.63 -0.60
C ASN A 6 5.96 19.13 -0.42
N SER A 7 6.53 18.59 0.67
CA SER A 7 6.45 17.17 0.97
C SER A 7 5.15 16.88 1.70
N TYR A 8 4.45 15.82 1.30
CA TYR A 8 3.30 15.37 2.06
C TYR A 8 3.74 14.91 3.45
N THR A 9 2.98 15.34 4.45
CA THR A 9 3.05 14.79 5.80
C THR A 9 2.66 13.31 5.79
N ILE A 10 3.06 12.58 6.83
CA ILE A 10 2.71 11.15 6.98
C ILE A 10 1.19 10.95 6.91
N ASN A 11 0.41 11.79 7.59
CA ASN A 11 -1.05 11.70 7.61
C ASN A 11 -1.66 11.96 6.24
N GLU A 12 -1.14 12.92 5.47
CA GLU A 12 -1.59 13.16 4.09
C GLU A 12 -1.27 11.96 3.20
N LYS A 13 -0.10 11.35 3.34
CA LYS A 13 0.25 10.14 2.59
C LYS A 13 -0.63 8.95 2.94
N ILE A 14 -0.97 8.77 4.22
CA ILE A 14 -1.91 7.72 4.67
C ILE A 14 -3.29 7.97 4.05
N LYS A 15 -3.78 9.21 4.08
CA LYS A 15 -5.06 9.57 3.47
C LYS A 15 -5.08 9.30 1.97
N ILE A 16 -4.06 9.77 1.23
CA ILE A 16 -3.90 9.51 -0.21
C ILE A 16 -3.81 7.99 -0.48
N ALA A 17 -3.12 7.23 0.37
CA ALA A 17 -3.02 5.80 0.20
C ALA A 17 -4.38 5.12 0.29
N LYS A 18 -5.18 5.45 1.32
CA LYS A 18 -6.51 4.85 1.54
C LYS A 18 -7.54 5.28 0.51
N GLU A 19 -7.55 6.55 0.15
CA GLU A 19 -8.56 7.13 -0.75
C GLU A 19 -8.25 6.88 -2.23
N HIS A 20 -6.99 6.60 -2.59
CA HIS A 20 -6.60 6.49 -4.00
C HIS A 20 -5.67 5.32 -4.29
N LEU A 21 -4.55 5.19 -3.58
CA LEU A 21 -3.52 4.22 -3.99
C LEU A 21 -3.97 2.78 -3.81
N VAL A 22 -4.62 2.46 -2.69
CA VAL A 22 -5.12 1.11 -2.42
C VAL A 22 -6.10 0.69 -3.51
N GLU A 23 -7.10 1.52 -3.83
CA GLU A 23 -8.06 1.22 -4.91
C GLU A 23 -7.36 0.94 -6.24
N VAL A 24 -6.41 1.79 -6.65
CA VAL A 24 -5.65 1.61 -7.90
C VAL A 24 -4.82 0.32 -7.87
N VAL A 25 -4.15 0.02 -6.75
CA VAL A 25 -3.33 -1.19 -6.58
C VAL A 25 -4.21 -2.44 -6.70
N LEU A 26 -5.38 -2.46 -6.05
CA LEU A 26 -6.30 -3.59 -6.09
C LEU A 26 -6.86 -3.82 -7.49
N ALA A 27 -7.31 -2.75 -8.16
CA ALA A 27 -7.80 -2.81 -9.52
C ALA A 27 -6.74 -3.36 -10.50
N GLN A 28 -5.48 -2.92 -10.35
CA GLN A 28 -4.37 -3.41 -11.18
C GLN A 28 -3.98 -4.86 -10.90
N ALA A 29 -4.10 -5.30 -9.64
CA ALA A 29 -3.80 -6.67 -9.23
C ALA A 29 -4.97 -7.65 -9.46
N GLY A 30 -6.16 -7.15 -9.79
CA GLY A 30 -7.38 -7.97 -9.88
C GLY A 30 -7.86 -8.48 -8.52
N LEU A 31 -7.51 -7.79 -7.43
CA LEU A 31 -7.93 -8.14 -6.07
C LEU A 31 -9.25 -7.45 -5.73
N LYS A 32 -10.11 -8.16 -4.99
CA LYS A 32 -11.31 -7.57 -4.41
C LYS A 32 -10.95 -6.78 -3.14
N PRO A 33 -11.74 -5.75 -2.77
CA PRO A 33 -11.51 -4.95 -1.56
C PRO A 33 -11.48 -5.76 -0.26
N ASP A 34 -12.21 -6.85 -0.18
CA ASP A 34 -12.25 -7.75 0.99
C ASP A 34 -11.01 -8.65 1.11
N GLN A 35 -10.27 -8.84 0.01
CA GLN A 35 -9.06 -9.67 -0.04
C GLN A 35 -7.81 -8.94 0.44
N PHE A 36 -7.82 -7.60 0.50
CA PHE A 36 -6.70 -6.78 0.92
C PHE A 36 -7.19 -5.69 1.87
N ILE A 37 -6.92 -5.88 3.16
CA ILE A 37 -7.21 -4.89 4.20
C ILE A 37 -5.90 -4.47 4.82
N ILE A 38 -5.56 -3.19 4.75
CA ILE A 38 -4.37 -2.62 5.38
C ILE A 38 -4.78 -1.58 6.41
N ASP A 39 -4.18 -1.64 7.60
CA ASP A 39 -4.44 -0.66 8.64
C ASP A 39 -3.52 0.58 8.54
N ASP A 40 -3.89 1.64 9.25
CA ASP A 40 -3.18 2.92 9.19
C ASP A 40 -1.75 2.79 9.77
N LYS A 41 -1.54 1.88 10.73
CA LYS A 41 -0.23 1.64 11.35
C LYS A 41 0.73 0.95 10.38
N ALA A 42 0.24 0.00 9.59
CA ALA A 42 0.99 -0.65 8.52
C ALA A 42 1.34 0.35 7.42
N LEU A 43 0.40 1.20 7.02
CA LEU A 43 0.68 2.29 6.08
C LEU A 43 1.75 3.24 6.62
N GLU A 44 1.60 3.70 7.86
CA GLU A 44 2.59 4.55 8.53
C GLU A 44 3.97 3.87 8.59
N PHE A 45 4.01 2.59 8.94
CA PHE A 45 5.24 1.80 8.99
C PHE A 45 5.90 1.71 7.61
N ILE A 46 5.14 1.43 6.55
CA ILE A 46 5.65 1.41 5.17
C ILE A 46 6.19 2.78 4.78
N ILE A 47 5.45 3.85 5.08
CA ILE A 47 5.87 5.23 4.79
C ILE A 47 7.19 5.55 5.48
N LYS A 48 7.34 5.25 6.77
CA LYS A 48 8.53 5.59 7.56
C LYS A 48 9.75 4.74 7.20
N HIS A 49 9.55 3.45 6.92
CA HIS A 49 10.66 2.49 6.83
C HIS A 49 11.00 2.06 5.39
N TYR A 50 10.07 2.24 4.45
CA TYR A 50 10.22 1.76 3.06
C TYR A 50 10.01 2.86 2.02
N THR A 51 9.87 4.12 2.44
CA THR A 51 9.82 5.27 1.54
C THR A 51 10.77 6.38 2.01
N ALA A 52 11.44 7.02 1.05
CA ALA A 52 12.27 8.19 1.27
C ALA A 52 12.00 9.20 0.14
N GLU A 53 10.78 9.75 0.14
CA GLU A 53 10.31 10.65 -0.91
C GLU A 53 9.38 11.73 -0.34
N ALA A 54 9.24 12.85 -1.06
CA ALA A 54 8.25 13.89 -0.77
C ALA A 54 6.81 13.43 -1.13
N GLY A 55 6.68 12.62 -2.18
CA GLY A 55 5.41 12.14 -2.73
C GLY A 55 4.98 10.77 -2.19
N VAL A 56 4.30 9.99 -3.04
CA VAL A 56 3.75 8.65 -2.73
C VAL A 56 4.07 7.59 -3.80
N ARG A 57 5.05 7.82 -4.68
CA ARG A 57 5.39 6.87 -5.76
C ARG A 57 6.03 5.59 -5.21
N SER A 58 6.97 5.73 -4.28
CA SER A 58 7.55 4.61 -3.52
C SER A 58 6.49 3.91 -2.67
N LEU A 59 5.59 4.67 -2.04
CA LEU A 59 4.48 4.08 -1.28
C LEU A 59 3.62 3.18 -2.17
N LYS A 60 3.16 3.68 -3.33
CA LYS A 60 2.41 2.87 -4.30
C LYS A 60 3.20 1.63 -4.74
N ARG A 61 4.49 1.76 -5.06
CA ARG A 61 5.34 0.63 -5.47
C ARG A 61 5.44 -0.45 -4.39
N ASN A 62 5.47 -0.07 -3.11
CA ASN A 62 5.46 -1.03 -2.02
C ASN A 62 4.10 -1.73 -1.90
N LEU A 63 2.98 -0.99 -2.01
CA LEU A 63 1.64 -1.58 -2.05
C LEU A 63 1.48 -2.56 -3.23
N ASP A 64 1.98 -2.21 -4.42
CA ASP A 64 1.97 -3.09 -5.61
C ASP A 64 2.77 -4.40 -5.38
N LYS A 65 3.85 -4.36 -4.58
CA LYS A 65 4.60 -5.57 -4.20
C LYS A 65 3.80 -6.46 -3.26
N ILE A 66 3.16 -5.86 -2.25
CA ILE A 66 2.34 -6.59 -1.28
C ILE A 66 1.14 -7.25 -1.98
N ALA A 67 0.43 -6.49 -2.83
CA ALA A 67 -0.68 -7.02 -3.62
C ALA A 67 -0.26 -8.20 -4.51
N ARG A 68 0.89 -8.12 -5.19
CA ARG A 68 1.41 -9.25 -5.98
C ARG A 68 1.70 -10.48 -5.13
N LYS A 69 2.26 -10.31 -3.93
CA LYS A 69 2.50 -11.43 -3.00
C LYS A 69 1.19 -12.12 -2.61
N ILE A 70 0.13 -11.34 -2.38
CA ILE A 70 -1.20 -11.85 -2.08
C ILE A 70 -1.79 -12.61 -3.27
N VAL A 71 -1.72 -12.04 -4.48
CA VAL A 71 -2.17 -12.72 -5.71
C VAL A 71 -1.46 -14.05 -5.89
N THR A 72 -0.14 -14.10 -5.72
CA THR A 72 0.63 -15.36 -5.83
C THR A 72 0.10 -16.42 -4.85
N LYS A 73 -0.22 -16.05 -3.62
CA LYS A 73 -0.77 -16.95 -2.60
C LYS A 73 -2.16 -17.49 -2.96
N ILE A 74 -3.03 -16.61 -3.45
CA ILE A 74 -4.38 -16.99 -3.91
C ILE A 74 -4.28 -17.99 -5.07
N VAL A 75 -3.44 -17.71 -6.06
CA VAL A 75 -3.25 -18.58 -7.23
C VAL A 75 -2.58 -19.90 -6.85
N SER A 76 -1.70 -19.92 -5.85
CA SER A 76 -1.08 -21.15 -5.34
C SER A 76 -2.01 -22.01 -4.47
N SER A 77 -3.33 -21.76 -4.50
CA SER A 77 -4.38 -22.57 -3.85
C SER A 77 -4.35 -22.59 -2.32
N GLU A 78 -3.72 -21.60 -1.68
CA GLU A 78 -4.05 -21.29 -0.29
C GLU A 78 -5.47 -20.69 -0.33
N LYS A 79 -6.49 -21.40 0.16
CA LYS A 79 -7.84 -20.86 0.34
C LYS A 79 -7.80 -19.75 1.40
N ILE A 80 -7.31 -18.58 1.01
CA ILE A 80 -7.26 -17.39 1.84
C ILE A 80 -8.25 -16.40 1.27
N ASP A 81 -9.36 -16.27 1.96
CA ASP A 81 -10.44 -15.38 1.56
C ASP A 81 -10.10 -13.91 1.85
N LYS A 82 -9.18 -13.65 2.79
CA LYS A 82 -8.86 -12.31 3.27
C LYS A 82 -7.43 -12.20 3.80
N PHE A 83 -6.73 -11.15 3.38
CA PHE A 83 -5.45 -10.75 3.97
C PHE A 83 -5.62 -9.44 4.74
N VAL A 84 -5.38 -9.50 6.04
CA VAL A 84 -5.27 -8.32 6.90
C VAL A 84 -3.78 -8.05 7.11
N ILE A 85 -3.37 -6.85 6.74
CA ILE A 85 -1.98 -6.37 6.82
C ILE A 85 -1.93 -5.36 7.97
N ASP A 86 -1.20 -5.74 9.00
CA ASP A 86 -0.86 -4.89 10.14
C ASP A 86 0.67 -4.65 10.18
N GLN A 87 1.17 -4.00 11.22
CA GLN A 87 2.59 -3.69 11.34
C GLN A 87 3.51 -4.93 11.41
N ASN A 88 2.98 -6.11 11.76
CA ASN A 88 3.76 -7.29 12.13
C ASN A 88 3.77 -8.41 11.07
N ASN A 89 3.02 -8.31 9.97
CA ASN A 89 2.88 -9.39 8.98
C ASN A 89 3.01 -8.97 7.51
#